data_AF-A0A9X1ZKK9-F1
#
_entry.id   AF-A0A9X1ZKK9-F1
#
_cell.length_a   1.000
_cell.length_b   1.000
_cell.length_c   1.000
_cell.angle_alpha   90.00
_cell.angle_beta   90.00
_cell.angle_gamma   90.00
#
_symmetry.space_group_name_H-M   'P 1'
#
loop_
_entity.id
_entity.type
_entity.pdbx_description
1 polymer ?
#
loop_
_entity_poly.entity_id
_entity_poly.type
_entity_poly.pdbx_seq_one_letter_code
_entity_poly.pdbx_strand_id
1 'polypeptide(L)'
;MVSTPSYATYNRNEAVPVEKVIYGNIESVKNVTEKQLVEDRNQGWRTFGGALVGGVIGHQFGGGSGQDVATVLGALLGGGIGHQYGNNQYYLEYKLVELMINLDDGTKVMVIQDLDPGMIFNAGDEVRVVYLQGYVRVDLAM
;
A
#
# COMPACT_ATOMS: atom_id res chain seq x y z
N MET A 1 -28.05 3.88 -23.03
CA MET A 1 -27.10 2.84 -22.58
C MET A 1 -25.75 3.49 -22.36
N VAL A 2 -25.35 3.70 -21.10
CA VAL A 2 -23.93 3.88 -20.73
C VAL A 2 -23.80 3.26 -19.35
N SER A 3 -23.22 2.07 -19.29
CA SER A 3 -22.85 1.41 -18.03
C SER A 3 -21.44 1.92 -17.70
N THR A 4 -21.32 2.81 -16.73
CA THR A 4 -20.02 3.16 -16.16
C THR A 4 -19.54 1.96 -15.33
N PRO A 5 -18.39 1.34 -15.63
CA PRO A 5 -17.86 0.28 -14.79
C PRO A 5 -17.49 0.90 -13.45
N SER A 6 -18.28 0.61 -12.41
CA SER A 6 -17.96 0.99 -11.04
C SER A 6 -16.70 0.28 -10.60
N TYR A 7 -15.77 1.04 -10.05
CA TYR A 7 -14.55 0.61 -9.39
C TYR A 7 -14.77 -0.64 -8.54
N ALA A 8 -13.79 -1.56 -8.63
CA ALA A 8 -13.80 -2.91 -8.08
C ALA A 8 -14.51 -2.98 -6.71
N THR A 9 -15.69 -3.60 -6.70
CA THR A 9 -16.32 -4.07 -5.48
C THR A 9 -15.39 -5.12 -4.89
N TYR A 10 -14.62 -4.76 -3.85
CA TYR A 10 -13.85 -5.71 -3.08
C TYR A 10 -14.85 -6.61 -2.35
N ASN A 11 -15.17 -7.75 -2.96
CA ASN A 11 -16.13 -8.69 -2.41
C ASN A 11 -15.45 -9.41 -1.25
N ARG A 12 -15.76 -9.02 0.00
CA ARG A 12 -15.09 -9.50 1.22
C ARG A 12 -15.16 -11.03 1.43
N ASN A 13 -15.97 -11.73 0.63
CA ASN A 13 -16.17 -13.18 0.68
C ASN A 13 -15.57 -13.93 -0.52
N GLU A 14 -14.79 -13.27 -1.37
CA GLU A 14 -14.12 -13.91 -2.49
C GLU A 14 -12.67 -14.26 -2.11
N ALA A 15 -12.33 -15.54 -2.20
CA ALA A 15 -10.99 -16.01 -1.96
C ALA A 15 -10.11 -15.61 -3.16
N VAL A 16 -9.20 -14.65 -2.94
CA VAL A 16 -8.20 -14.25 -3.94
C VAL A 16 -7.00 -15.20 -3.84
N PRO A 17 -6.48 -15.73 -4.96
CA PRO A 17 -5.28 -16.57 -4.92
C PRO A 17 -4.09 -15.78 -4.36
N VAL A 18 -3.40 -16.40 -3.40
CA VAL A 18 -2.18 -15.86 -2.81
C VAL A 18 -0.98 -16.30 -3.64
N GLU A 19 -0.16 -15.34 -4.07
CA GLU A 19 1.05 -15.63 -4.86
C GLU A 19 2.23 -15.93 -3.94
N LYS A 20 2.43 -15.13 -2.88
CA LYS A 20 3.51 -15.29 -1.90
C LYS A 20 3.08 -14.71 -0.55
N VAL A 21 3.52 -15.32 0.54
CA VAL A 21 3.44 -14.74 1.89
C VAL A 21 4.84 -14.73 2.49
N ILE A 22 5.24 -13.61 3.07
CA ILE A 22 6.52 -13.48 3.77
C ILE A 22 6.26 -12.78 5.10
N TYR A 23 6.84 -13.30 6.17
CA TYR A 23 6.78 -12.69 7.48
C TYR A 23 7.92 -11.70 7.67
N GLY A 24 7.78 -10.80 8.64
CA GLY A 24 8.79 -9.80 8.95
C GLY A 24 8.39 -8.91 10.09
N ASN A 25 9.21 -7.88 10.34
CA ASN A 25 9.01 -6.92 11.41
C ASN A 25 8.99 -5.50 10.86
N ILE A 26 8.08 -4.68 11.36
CA ILE A 26 8.00 -3.27 10.98
C ILE A 26 9.20 -2.51 11.56
N GLU A 27 10.01 -1.94 10.69
CA GLU A 27 11.10 -1.03 11.06
C GLU A 27 10.56 0.36 11.41
N SER A 28 9.64 0.90 10.61
CA SER A 28 9.06 2.22 10.85
C SER A 28 7.64 2.34 10.29
N VAL A 29 6.86 3.20 10.93
CA VAL A 29 5.50 3.57 10.53
C VAL A 29 5.43 5.09 10.38
N LYS A 30 4.86 5.56 9.28
CA LYS A 30 4.66 6.98 9.04
C LYS A 30 3.27 7.24 8.46
N ASN A 31 2.54 8.14 9.09
CA ASN A 31 1.28 8.64 8.52
C ASN A 31 1.59 9.54 7.34
N VAL A 32 0.94 9.27 6.20
CA VAL A 32 1.07 10.07 5.00
C VAL A 32 -0.32 10.40 4.46
N THR A 33 -0.42 11.49 3.71
CA THR A 33 -1.68 11.92 3.10
C THR A 33 -1.68 11.62 1.61
N GLU A 34 -2.86 11.51 1.01
CA GLU A 34 -3.02 11.38 -0.44
C GLU A 34 -2.33 12.53 -1.18
N LYS A 35 -2.39 13.75 -0.63
CA LYS A 35 -1.69 14.91 -1.19
C LYS A 35 -0.18 14.69 -1.28
N GLN A 36 0.45 14.16 -0.23
CA GLN A 36 1.88 13.86 -0.24
C GLN A 36 2.24 12.79 -1.28
N LEU A 37 1.40 11.75 -1.45
CA LEU A 37 1.59 10.76 -2.52
C LEU A 37 1.49 11.38 -3.91
N VAL A 38 0.48 12.22 -4.15
CA VAL A 38 0.28 12.88 -5.45
C VAL A 38 1.43 13.83 -5.75
N GLU A 39 1.87 14.62 -4.77
CA GLU A 39 3.01 15.51 -4.90
C GLU A 39 4.30 14.73 -5.23
N ASP A 40 4.56 13.63 -4.52
CA ASP A 40 5.76 12.82 -4.79
C ASP A 40 5.70 12.12 -6.16
N ARG A 41 4.53 11.62 -6.55
CA ARG A 41 4.30 11.07 -7.90
C ARG A 41 4.60 12.11 -8.97
N ASN A 42 4.12 13.35 -8.79
CA ASN A 42 4.37 14.45 -9.73
C ASN A 42 5.86 14.87 -9.76
N GLN A 43 6.63 14.52 -8.73
CA GLN A 43 8.07 14.74 -8.65
C GLN A 43 8.90 13.52 -9.09
N GLY A 44 8.24 12.46 -9.59
CA GLY A 44 8.90 11.25 -10.09
C GLY A 44 9.30 10.26 -9.00
N TRP A 45 8.51 10.15 -7.92
CA TRP A 45 8.71 9.19 -6.83
C TRP A 45 10.04 9.33 -6.08
N ARG A 46 10.43 10.58 -5.78
CA ARG A 46 11.72 10.90 -5.14
C ARG A 46 11.73 10.57 -3.65
N THR A 47 10.60 10.70 -2.99
CA THR A 47 10.44 10.55 -1.53
C THR A 47 10.07 9.13 -1.17
N PHE A 48 9.12 8.54 -1.89
CA PHE A 48 8.66 7.16 -1.65
C PHE A 48 9.47 6.12 -2.44
N GLY A 49 10.50 6.52 -3.19
CA GLY A 49 11.41 5.61 -3.90
C GLY A 49 10.71 4.72 -4.91
N GLY A 50 10.63 5.15 -6.18
CA GLY A 50 10.27 4.27 -7.32
C GLY A 50 9.13 3.28 -7.03
N ALA A 51 7.96 3.77 -6.63
CA ALA A 51 6.83 2.93 -6.26
C ALA A 51 6.46 1.94 -7.37
N LEU A 52 6.41 0.64 -7.04
CA LEU A 52 5.70 -0.37 -7.82
C LEU A 52 4.21 -0.14 -7.61
N VAL A 53 3.63 0.64 -8.53
CA VAL A 53 2.18 0.80 -8.67
C VAL A 53 1.62 -0.49 -9.27
N GLY A 54 0.60 -1.06 -8.62
CA GLY A 54 -0.06 -2.32 -8.97
C GLY A 54 -0.09 -2.63 -10.47
N GLY A 55 0.52 -3.76 -10.82
CA GLY A 55 0.71 -4.22 -12.19
C GLY A 55 2.05 -4.91 -12.30
N VAL A 56 2.03 -6.25 -12.29
CA VAL A 56 3.17 -7.19 -12.28
C VAL A 56 4.13 -7.06 -11.10
N ILE A 57 4.14 -8.11 -10.26
CA ILE A 57 5.34 -8.51 -9.50
C ILE A 57 6.40 -8.86 -10.56
N GLY A 58 7.07 -7.84 -11.08
CA GLY A 58 8.15 -8.02 -12.04
C GLY A 58 9.35 -8.62 -11.33
N HIS A 59 10.09 -9.47 -12.04
CA HIS A 59 11.43 -9.95 -11.68
C HIS A 59 12.49 -8.83 -11.54
N GLN A 60 12.09 -7.57 -11.35
CA GLN A 60 12.96 -6.40 -11.20
C GLN A 60 13.34 -6.14 -9.74
N PHE A 61 13.57 -7.22 -8.98
CA PHE A 61 14.31 -7.14 -7.72
C PHE A 61 15.75 -7.55 -8.03
N GLY A 62 16.69 -6.62 -7.86
CA GLY A 62 18.11 -6.89 -7.99
C GLY A 62 18.76 -6.33 -9.26
N GLY A 63 19.57 -5.28 -9.06
CA GLY A 63 20.49 -4.75 -10.08
C GLY A 63 21.77 -4.10 -9.52
N GLY A 64 21.90 -3.97 -8.19
CA GLY A 64 23.05 -3.31 -7.57
C GLY A 64 23.26 -3.72 -6.11
N SER A 65 24.49 -3.57 -5.61
CA SER A 65 24.99 -4.13 -4.34
C SER A 65 24.50 -3.45 -3.05
N GLY A 66 23.29 -2.89 -3.04
CA GLY A 66 22.70 -2.22 -1.88
C GLY A 66 21.76 -3.14 -1.11
N GLN A 67 21.39 -2.77 0.12
CA GLN A 67 20.18 -3.30 0.74
C GLN A 67 19.01 -2.96 -0.20
N ASP A 68 18.54 -3.94 -0.97
CA ASP A 68 17.46 -3.74 -1.92
C ASP A 68 16.19 -3.35 -1.15
N VAL A 69 15.80 -2.08 -1.26
CA VAL A 69 14.54 -1.55 -0.74
C VAL A 69 13.60 -1.37 -1.92
N ALA A 70 12.46 -2.06 -1.88
CA ALA A 70 11.40 -1.89 -2.87
C ALA A 70 10.19 -1.20 -2.24
N THR A 71 9.58 -0.25 -2.95
CA THR A 71 8.32 0.36 -2.53
C THR A 71 7.15 -0.27 -3.26
N VAL A 72 6.13 -0.68 -2.53
CA VAL A 72 4.92 -1.30 -3.05
C VAL A 72 3.68 -0.56 -2.57
N LEU A 73 2.78 -0.24 -3.49
CA LEU A 73 1.45 0.25 -3.13
C LEU A 73 0.57 -0.96 -2.79
N GLY A 74 0.03 -0.95 -1.57
CA GLY A 74 -0.97 -1.92 -1.15
C GLY A 74 -2.31 -1.70 -1.85
N ALA A 75 -3.33 -2.44 -1.44
CA ALA A 75 -4.70 -2.13 -1.84
C ALA A 75 -5.11 -0.77 -1.25
N LEU A 76 -4.87 0.30 -2.03
CA LEU A 76 -5.56 1.56 -1.84
C LEU A 76 -6.99 1.33 -2.32
N LEU A 77 -7.90 1.03 -1.39
CA LEU A 77 -9.32 0.96 -1.67
C LEU A 77 -9.77 2.39 -1.93
N GLY A 78 -9.65 2.83 -3.19
CA GLY A 78 -10.08 4.15 -3.66
C GLY A 78 -11.57 4.37 -3.44
N GLY A 79 -11.97 4.64 -2.21
CA GLY A 79 -13.29 5.07 -1.81
C GLY A 79 -13.28 6.57 -1.73
N GLY A 80 -13.27 7.27 -2.87
CA GLY A 80 -13.05 8.71 -2.85
C GLY A 80 -13.33 9.50 -4.13
N ILE A 81 -14.32 9.13 -4.95
CA ILE A 81 -15.01 10.15 -5.76
C ILE A 81 -16.18 10.68 -4.92
N GLY A 82 -15.88 11.52 -3.93
CA GLY A 82 -16.88 12.30 -3.21
C GLY A 82 -17.30 13.48 -4.10
N HIS A 83 -18.36 13.31 -4.87
CA HIS A 83 -18.94 14.39 -5.66
C HIS A 83 -19.34 15.55 -4.74
N GLN A 84 -18.90 16.74 -5.14
CA GLN A 84 -19.22 18.02 -4.55
C GLN A 84 -20.74 18.21 -4.48
N TYR A 85 -21.31 18.34 -3.29
CA TYR A 85 -22.58 19.06 -3.08
C TYR A 85 -22.58 19.69 -1.68
N GLY A 86 -22.31 20.99 -1.61
CA GLY A 86 -22.50 21.82 -0.41
C GLY A 86 -21.22 22.45 0.15
N ASN A 87 -21.32 23.72 0.51
CA ASN A 87 -20.26 24.64 0.98
C ASN A 87 -19.55 24.26 2.31
N ASN A 88 -19.60 23.01 2.75
CA ASN A 88 -18.82 22.52 3.89
C ASN A 88 -17.84 21.46 3.39
N GLN A 89 -16.58 21.86 3.17
CA GLN A 89 -15.50 20.93 2.87
C GLN A 89 -15.15 20.12 4.13
N TYR A 90 -15.90 19.06 4.40
CA TYR A 90 -15.36 17.96 5.20
C TYR A 90 -14.34 17.23 4.32
N TYR A 91 -13.07 17.62 4.43
CA TYR A 91 -12.00 16.75 3.96
C TYR A 91 -12.02 15.52 4.86
N LEU A 92 -12.55 14.39 4.37
CA LEU A 92 -12.12 13.09 4.86
C LEU A 92 -10.64 13.00 4.48
N GLU A 93 -9.77 13.47 5.36
CA GLU A 93 -8.34 13.36 5.19
C GLU A 93 -8.00 11.87 5.27
N TYR A 94 -7.91 11.22 4.10
CA TYR A 94 -7.47 9.83 4.02
C TYR A 94 -6.08 9.75 4.60
N LYS A 95 -5.98 9.03 5.72
CA LYS A 95 -4.71 8.73 6.34
C LYS A 95 -4.23 7.45 5.68
N LEU A 96 -3.09 7.55 5.03
CA LEU A 96 -2.34 6.41 4.56
C LEU A 96 -1.26 6.12 5.58
N VAL A 97 -0.81 4.88 5.60
CA VAL A 97 0.36 4.47 6.40
C VAL A 97 1.43 3.96 5.47
N GLU A 98 2.62 4.55 5.59
CA GLU A 98 3.87 4.05 5.02
C GLU A 98 4.53 3.14 6.08
N LEU A 99 4.82 1.90 5.69
CA LEU A 99 5.40 0.85 6.52
C LEU A 99 6.73 0.44 5.92
N MET A 100 7.85 0.67 6.61
CA MET A 100 9.11 0.03 6.25
C MET A 100 9.19 -1.31 6.99
N ILE A 101 9.41 -2.40 6.26
CA ILE A 101 9.36 -3.76 6.80
C ILE A 101 10.67 -4.48 6.45
N ASN A 102 11.29 -5.06 7.47
CA ASN A 102 12.37 -6.03 7.30
C ASN A 102 11.74 -7.42 7.19
N LEU A 103 11.86 -8.04 6.02
CA LEU A 103 11.31 -9.37 5.76
C LEU A 103 12.30 -10.46 6.20
N ASP A 104 11.77 -11.61 6.57
CA ASP A 104 12.55 -12.75 7.06
C ASP A 104 13.49 -13.35 6.00
N ASP A 105 13.22 -13.10 4.71
CA ASP A 105 14.12 -13.47 3.61
C ASP A 105 15.30 -12.51 3.43
N GLY A 106 15.45 -11.53 4.34
CA GLY A 106 16.53 -10.55 4.37
C GLY A 106 16.29 -9.33 3.48
N THR A 107 15.18 -9.30 2.75
CA THR A 107 14.81 -8.14 1.90
C THR A 107 14.11 -7.05 2.72
N LYS A 108 14.14 -5.82 2.22
CA LYS A 108 13.39 -4.69 2.79
C LYS A 108 12.30 -4.23 1.83
N VAL A 109 11.10 -4.00 2.37
CA VAL A 109 9.98 -3.48 1.59
C VAL A 109 9.35 -2.28 2.29
N MET A 110 9.11 -1.21 1.53
CA MET A 110 8.24 -0.11 1.93
C MET A 110 6.84 -0.39 1.38
N VAL A 111 5.81 -0.43 2.23
CA VAL A 111 4.42 -0.60 1.82
C VAL A 111 3.61 0.63 2.16
N ILE A 112 2.86 1.16 1.22
CA ILE A 112 1.90 2.25 1.47
C ILE A 112 0.49 1.72 1.26
N GLN A 113 -0.34 1.77 2.29
CA GLN A 113 -1.73 1.31 2.25
C GLN A 113 -2.66 2.25 3.04
N ASP A 114 -3.96 2.03 2.94
CA ASP A 114 -4.95 2.78 3.73
C ASP A 114 -4.76 2.51 5.23
N LEU A 115 -4.94 3.56 6.05
CA LEU A 115 -5.02 3.40 7.50
C LEU A 115 -6.33 2.68 7.85
N ASP A 116 -6.23 1.50 8.43
CA ASP A 116 -7.36 0.77 9.02
C ASP A 116 -7.44 1.05 10.53
N PRO A 117 -8.47 1.75 11.04
CA PRO A 117 -8.63 1.97 12.47
C PRO A 117 -8.76 0.67 13.29
N GLY A 118 -9.14 -0.44 12.66
CA GLY A 118 -9.21 -1.77 13.29
C GLY A 118 -7.86 -2.52 13.31
N MET A 119 -6.84 -2.02 12.60
CA MET A 119 -5.51 -2.61 12.51
C MET A 119 -4.45 -1.50 12.48
N ILE A 120 -4.05 -1.06 13.67
CA ILE A 120 -3.02 -0.03 13.84
C ILE A 120 -1.66 -0.70 13.93
N PHE A 121 -0.76 -0.30 13.05
CA PHE A 121 0.63 -0.77 13.01
C PHE A 121 1.56 0.12 13.84
N ASN A 122 2.58 -0.49 14.44
CA ASN A 122 3.65 0.16 15.18
C ASN A 122 5.01 -0.41 14.76
N ALA A 123 6.07 0.36 14.98
CA ALA A 123 7.42 -0.16 14.81
C ALA A 123 7.67 -1.31 15.82
N GLY A 124 8.26 -2.39 15.32
CA GLY A 124 8.47 -3.63 16.06
C GLY A 124 7.36 -4.66 15.93
N ASP A 125 6.20 -4.30 15.36
CA ASP A 125 5.12 -5.27 15.15
C ASP A 125 5.56 -6.35 14.15
N GLU A 126 5.23 -7.60 14.49
CA GLU A 126 5.38 -8.72 13.56
C GLU A 126 4.22 -8.73 12.57
N VAL A 127 4.55 -8.83 11.29
CA VAL A 127 3.59 -8.74 10.20
C VAL A 127 3.80 -9.86 9.20
N ARG A 128 2.74 -10.14 8.44
CA ARG A 128 2.83 -10.87 7.18
C ARG A 128 2.56 -9.93 6.02
N VAL A 129 3.41 -10.00 5.01
CA VAL A 129 3.24 -9.35 3.71
C VAL A 129 2.70 -10.38 2.74
N VAL A 130 1.46 -10.19 2.32
CA VAL A 130 0.72 -11.07 1.43
C VAL A 130 0.71 -10.45 0.04
N TYR A 131 1.39 -11.09 -0.89
CA TYR A 131 1.41 -10.74 -2.30
C TYR A 131 0.23 -11.43 -2.99
N LEU A 132 -0.67 -10.61 -3.52
CA LEU A 132 -1.88 -11.02 -4.22
C LEU A 132 -1.76 -10.57 -5.68
N GLN A 133 -2.63 -11.10 -6.54
CA GLN A 133 -2.63 -10.71 -7.94
C GLN A 133 -2.95 -9.21 -8.08
N GLY A 134 -1.93 -8.40 -8.34
CA GLY A 134 -2.04 -6.96 -8.62
C GLY A 134 -1.93 -6.03 -7.41
N TYR A 135 -1.82 -6.53 -6.18
CA TYR A 135 -1.64 -5.70 -4.97
C TYR A 135 -0.98 -6.46 -3.82
N VAL A 136 -0.51 -5.71 -2.82
CA VAL A 136 0.03 -6.26 -1.57
C VAL A 136 -0.89 -5.90 -0.41
N ARG A 137 -0.97 -6.79 0.57
CA ARG A 137 -1.65 -6.58 1.83
C ARG A 137 -0.69 -6.87 2.98
N VAL A 138 -0.65 -5.98 3.96
CA VAL A 138 0.08 -6.21 5.21
C VAL A 138 -0.93 -6.42 6.32
N ASP A 139 -0.77 -7.50 7.08
CA ASP A 139 -1.55 -7.80 8.28
C ASP A 139 -0.61 -8.04 9.47
N LEU A 140 -1.06 -7.72 10.69
CA LEU A 140 -0.42 -8.18 11.92
C LEU A 140 -0.39 -9.72 11.97
N ALA A 141 0.75 -10.29 12.35
CA ALA A 141 0.95 -11.73 12.40
C ALA A 141 0.55 -12.36 13.74
N MET A 142 0.67 -11.63 14.85
CA MET A 142 0.35 -12.08 16.22
C MET A 142 -0.03 -10.91 17.13
#